data_AF-A0A9E3JW29-F1
#
_entry.id   AF-A0A9E3JW29-F1
#
_cell.length_a   1.000
_cell.length_b   1.000
_cell.length_c   1.000
_cell.angle_alpha   90.00
_cell.angle_beta   90.00
_cell.angle_gamma   90.00
#
_symmetry.space_group_name_H-M   'P 1'
#
loop_
_entity.id
_entity.type
_entity.pdbx_description
1 polymer ?
#
loop_
_entity_poly.entity_id
_entity_poly.type
_entity_poly.pdbx_seq_one_letter_code
_entity_poly.pdbx_strand_id
1 'polypeptide(L)'
;MLQANEIQQRFTHIRQTIDEAEQACRQSQDAPTEIRDCIERLSREAKQAQNVMQSNDQQRIQQCVDSLEDMGDEAKRISRSLPTMPAHLEAAVTRVHAELSDLKHKLH
;
A
#
# COMPACT_ATOMS: atom_id res chain seq x y z
N MET A 1 -15.81 -1.89 14.59
CA MET A 1 -15.95 -2.08 13.13
C MET A 1 -16.16 -0.72 12.50
N LEU A 2 -15.29 -0.30 11.57
CA LEU A 2 -15.39 0.99 10.89
C LEU A 2 -16.64 1.08 10.02
N GLN A 3 -17.20 2.29 9.88
CA GLN A 3 -18.25 2.54 8.90
C GLN A 3 -17.67 2.57 7.47
N ALA A 4 -18.48 2.21 6.46
CA ALA A 4 -18.05 2.20 5.06
C ALA A 4 -17.43 3.54 4.60
N ASN A 5 -17.98 4.66 5.05
CA ASN A 5 -17.44 5.99 4.74
C ASN A 5 -16.05 6.24 5.37
N GLU A 6 -15.83 5.76 6.60
CA GLU A 6 -14.52 5.86 7.26
C GLU A 6 -13.48 4.97 6.58
N ILE A 7 -13.87 3.77 6.14
CA ILE A 7 -13.02 2.86 5.37
C ILE A 7 -12.58 3.54 4.07
N GLN A 8 -13.52 4.14 3.33
CA GLN A 8 -13.22 4.84 2.08
C GLN A 8 -12.28 6.03 2.26
N GLN A 9 -12.47 6.82 3.32
CA GLN A 9 -11.59 7.96 3.62
C GLN A 9 -10.17 7.50 3.93
N ARG A 10 -10.03 6.50 4.82
CA ARG A 10 -8.73 5.91 5.17
C ARG A 10 -8.07 5.27 3.96
N PHE A 11 -8.83 4.53 3.16
CA PHE A 11 -8.33 3.90 1.95
C PHE A 11 -7.86 4.91 0.91
N THR A 12 -8.56 6.04 0.78
CA THR A 12 -8.15 7.13 -0.12
C THR A 12 -6.81 7.72 0.30
N HIS A 13 -6.57 7.90 1.61
CA HIS A 13 -5.28 8.35 2.15
C HIS A 13 -4.17 7.32 1.90
N ILE A 14 -4.45 6.03 2.10
CA ILE A 14 -3.52 4.94 1.77
C ILE A 14 -3.15 4.98 0.29
N ARG A 15 -4.14 5.11 -0.60
CA ARG A 15 -3.91 5.18 -2.05
C ARG A 15 -3.02 6.36 -2.43
N GLN A 16 -3.26 7.53 -1.85
CA GLN A 16 -2.40 8.71 -2.04
C GLN A 16 -0.96 8.43 -1.61
N THR A 17 -0.77 7.79 -0.45
CA THR A 17 0.56 7.41 0.05
C THR A 17 1.26 6.41 -0.88
N ILE A 18 0.50 5.47 -1.47
CA ILE A 18 1.03 4.51 -2.46
C ILE A 18 1.40 5.22 -3.76
N ASP A 19 0.56 6.13 -4.26
CA ASP A 19 0.83 6.91 -5.46
C ASP A 19 2.08 7.81 -5.28
N GLU A 20 2.27 8.40 -4.08
CA GLU A 20 3.48 9.14 -3.71
C GLU A 20 4.73 8.24 -3.74
N ALA A 21 4.63 7.02 -3.18
CA ALA A 21 5.72 6.04 -3.19
C ALA A 21 6.07 5.59 -4.63
N GLU A 22 5.05 5.37 -5.47
CA GLU A 22 5.22 5.04 -6.90
C GLU A 22 5.95 6.16 -7.65
N GLN A 23 5.52 7.41 -7.44
CA GLN A 23 6.17 8.58 -8.04
C GLN A 23 7.62 8.73 -7.59
N ALA A 24 7.89 8.55 -6.29
CA ALA A 24 9.25 8.60 -5.77
C ALA A 24 10.14 7.49 -6.39
N CYS A 25 9.61 6.27 -6.52
CA CYS A 25 10.32 5.15 -7.16
C CYS A 25 10.60 5.41 -8.65
N ARG A 26 9.69 6.09 -9.36
CA ARG A 26 9.89 6.45 -10.77
C ARG A 26 10.87 7.59 -10.97
N GLN A 27 10.90 8.57 -10.07
CA GLN A 27 11.80 9.71 -10.15
C GLN A 27 13.22 9.37 -9.69
N SER A 28 13.36 8.41 -8.76
CA SER A 28 14.66 7.94 -8.29
C SER A 28 15.31 7.03 -9.34
N GLN A 29 16.39 7.52 -9.98
CA GLN A 29 17.17 6.71 -10.91
C GLN A 29 17.82 5.51 -10.21
N ASP A 30 18.20 5.69 -8.94
CA ASP A 30 18.88 4.69 -8.11
C ASP A 30 17.94 3.66 -7.45
N ALA A 31 16.62 3.77 -7.65
CA ALA A 31 15.67 2.81 -7.09
C ALA A 31 15.92 1.40 -7.67
N PRO A 32 16.08 0.36 -6.84
CA PRO A 32 16.18 -1.01 -7.37
C PRO A 32 14.93 -1.41 -8.17
N THR A 33 15.09 -2.17 -9.25
CA THR A 33 13.96 -2.55 -10.11
C THR A 33 12.93 -3.36 -9.33
N GLU A 34 13.37 -4.20 -8.41
CA GLU A 34 12.53 -5.06 -7.57
C GLU A 34 11.53 -4.23 -6.74
N ILE A 35 11.97 -3.11 -6.15
CA ILE A 35 11.05 -2.27 -5.38
C ILE A 35 10.12 -1.46 -6.29
N ARG A 36 10.60 -1.03 -7.47
CA ARG A 36 9.74 -0.36 -8.46
C ARG A 36 8.61 -1.28 -8.89
N ASP A 37 8.92 -2.50 -9.30
CA ASP A 37 7.93 -3.49 -9.74
C ASP A 37 6.93 -3.82 -8.62
N CYS A 38 7.43 -3.96 -7.38
CA CYS A 38 6.58 -4.22 -6.22
C CYS A 38 5.60 -3.06 -5.97
N ILE A 39 6.08 -1.82 -5.97
CA ILE A 39 5.25 -0.63 -5.71
C ILE A 39 4.29 -0.34 -6.87
N GLU A 40 4.70 -0.58 -8.13
CA GLU A 40 3.80 -0.46 -9.28
C GLU A 40 2.66 -1.49 -9.22
N ARG A 41 2.95 -2.74 -8.82
CA ARG A 41 1.91 -3.75 -8.58
C ARG A 41 0.98 -3.33 -7.44
N LEU A 42 1.52 -2.85 -6.33
CA LEU A 42 0.73 -2.38 -5.19
C LEU A 42 -0.19 -1.21 -5.57
N SER A 43 0.32 -0.25 -6.34
CA SER A 43 -0.47 0.88 -6.87
C SER A 43 -1.62 0.42 -7.77
N ARG A 44 -1.37 -0.54 -8.66
CA ARG A 44 -2.40 -1.13 -9.53
C ARG A 44 -3.47 -1.86 -8.73
N GLU A 45 -3.08 -2.66 -7.74
CA GLU A 45 -4.03 -3.36 -6.87
C GLU A 45 -4.83 -2.38 -6.01
N ALA A 46 -4.20 -1.36 -5.43
CA ALA A 46 -4.90 -0.32 -4.67
C ALA A 46 -5.93 0.46 -5.51
N LYS A 47 -5.64 0.69 -6.80
CA LYS A 47 -6.58 1.30 -7.75
C LYS A 47 -7.78 0.40 -8.02
N GLN A 48 -7.59 -0.91 -8.17
CA GLN A 48 -8.67 -1.88 -8.35
C GLN A 48 -9.52 -2.05 -7.08
N ALA A 49 -8.85 -2.08 -5.93
CA ALA A 49 -9.44 -2.16 -4.60
C ALA A 49 -10.41 -1.02 -4.30
N GLN A 50 -10.23 0.17 -4.91
CA GLN A 50 -11.15 1.30 -4.75
C GLN A 50 -12.62 0.91 -4.97
N ASN A 51 -12.90 0.09 -5.98
CA ASN A 51 -14.26 -0.36 -6.28
C ASN A 51 -14.80 -1.30 -5.20
N VAL A 52 -13.93 -2.12 -4.61
CA VAL A 52 -14.27 -3.02 -3.50
C VAL A 52 -14.56 -2.22 -2.23
N MET A 53 -13.76 -1.19 -1.94
CA MET A 53 -13.97 -0.28 -0.79
C MET A 53 -15.25 0.54 -0.90
N GLN A 54 -15.78 0.71 -2.11
CA GLN A 54 -17.07 1.34 -2.36
C GLN A 54 -18.25 0.38 -2.27
N SER A 55 -17.99 -0.93 -2.22
CA SER A 55 -19.04 -1.92 -2.00
C SER A 55 -19.46 -1.95 -0.53
N ASN A 56 -20.67 -2.45 -0.26
CA ASN A 56 -21.11 -2.75 1.10
C ASN A 56 -20.73 -4.19 1.53
N ASP A 57 -19.81 -4.82 0.80
CA ASP A 57 -19.38 -6.19 1.05
C ASP A 57 -18.15 -6.19 1.96
N GLN A 58 -18.40 -6.34 3.26
CA GLN A 58 -17.36 -6.32 4.27
C GLN A 58 -16.32 -7.44 4.10
N GLN A 59 -16.74 -8.65 3.70
CA GLN A 59 -15.81 -9.76 3.53
C GLN A 59 -14.84 -9.48 2.38
N ARG A 60 -15.35 -8.93 1.27
CA ARG A 60 -14.49 -8.53 0.15
C ARG A 60 -13.57 -7.37 0.52
N ILE A 61 -14.03 -6.41 1.32
CA ILE A 61 -13.20 -5.32 1.85
C ILE A 61 -12.05 -5.88 2.70
N GLN A 62 -12.34 -6.77 3.66
CA GLN A 62 -11.33 -7.40 4.51
C GLN A 62 -10.28 -8.14 3.69
N GLN A 63 -10.70 -9.04 2.80
CA GLN A 63 -9.79 -9.79 1.91
C GLN A 63 -8.93 -8.89 1.04
N CYS A 64 -9.51 -7.78 0.56
CA CYS A 64 -8.80 -6.81 -0.26
C CYS A 64 -7.74 -6.06 0.54
N VAL A 65 -8.06 -5.62 1.77
CA VAL A 65 -7.07 -4.99 2.66
C VAL A 65 -5.99 -5.98 3.07
N ASP A 66 -6.33 -7.23 3.36
CA ASP A 66 -5.34 -8.28 3.66
C ASP A 66 -4.36 -8.47 2.52
N SER A 67 -4.85 -8.58 1.28
CA SER A 67 -4.01 -8.73 0.10
C SER A 67 -3.07 -7.55 -0.11
N LEU A 68 -3.57 -6.32 0.10
CA LEU A 68 -2.74 -5.12 -0.01
C LEU A 68 -1.69 -5.05 1.10
N GLU A 69 -2.04 -5.45 2.32
CA GLU A 69 -1.11 -5.49 3.45
C GLU A 69 0.00 -6.50 3.23
N ASP A 70 -0.30 -7.69 2.72
CA ASP A 70 0.69 -8.71 2.34
C ASP A 70 1.67 -8.16 1.29
N MET A 71 1.17 -7.43 0.28
CA MET A 71 2.01 -6.75 -0.72
C MET A 71 2.84 -5.61 -0.12
N GLY A 72 2.28 -4.86 0.82
CA GLY A 72 2.99 -3.82 1.56
C GLY A 72 4.12 -4.38 2.44
N ASP A 73 3.90 -5.53 3.07
CA ASP A 73 4.94 -6.23 3.84
C ASP A 73 6.01 -6.81 2.92
N GLU A 74 5.65 -7.37 1.77
CA GLU A 74 6.60 -7.76 0.74
C GLU A 74 7.47 -6.58 0.30
N ALA A 75 6.87 -5.43 -0.05
CA ALA A 75 7.61 -4.22 -0.41
C ALA A 75 8.59 -3.79 0.68
N LYS A 76 8.14 -3.83 1.94
CA LYS A 76 8.97 -3.49 3.11
C LYS A 76 10.13 -4.46 3.30
N ARG A 77 9.89 -5.77 3.15
CA ARG A 77 10.96 -6.79 3.19
C ARG A 77 11.98 -6.58 2.09
N ILE A 78 11.53 -6.35 0.85
CA ILE A 78 12.40 -6.04 -0.29
C ILE A 78 13.25 -4.79 0.02
N SER A 79 12.61 -3.69 0.44
CA SER A 79 13.31 -2.43 0.76
C SER A 79 14.43 -2.60 1.80
N ARG A 80 14.21 -3.44 2.82
CA ARG A 80 15.21 -3.73 3.87
C ARG A 80 16.32 -4.68 3.42
N SER A 81 16.04 -5.51 2.41
CA SER A 81 17.01 -6.47 1.87
C SER A 81 18.00 -5.84 0.88
N LEU A 82 17.66 -4.66 0.35
CA LEU A 82 18.41 -3.97 -0.69
C LEU A 82 19.44 -3.01 -0.06
N PRO A 83 20.76 -3.24 -0.21
CA PRO A 83 21.80 -2.40 0.40
C PRO A 83 21.82 -0.95 -0.14
N THR A 84 21.36 -0.76 -1.37
CA THR A 84 21.35 0.52 -2.08
C THR A 84 19.99 1.22 -2.01
N MET A 85 19.11 0.79 -1.09
CA MET A 85 17.77 1.37 -0.98
C MET A 85 17.85 2.84 -0.52
N PRO A 86 17.29 3.79 -1.27
CA PRO A 86 17.22 5.17 -0.82
C PRO A 86 16.33 5.31 0.42
N ALA A 87 16.83 5.99 1.46
CA ALA A 87 16.12 6.14 2.74
C ALA A 87 14.71 6.75 2.61
N HIS A 88 14.50 7.66 1.65
CA HIS A 88 13.19 8.25 1.39
C HIS A 88 12.19 7.23 0.82
N LEU A 89 12.64 6.29 -0.02
CA LEU A 89 11.79 5.22 -0.52
C LEU A 89 11.49 4.20 0.56
N GLU A 90 12.48 3.83 1.38
CA GLU A 90 12.25 2.94 2.53
C GLU A 90 11.21 3.52 3.50
N ALA A 91 11.30 4.82 3.78
CA ALA A 91 10.33 5.53 4.60
C ALA A 91 8.93 5.53 3.96
N ALA A 92 8.83 5.76 2.65
CA ALA A 92 7.55 5.72 1.93
C ALA A 92 6.91 4.33 1.98
N VAL A 93 7.68 3.27 1.70
CA VAL A 93 7.22 1.87 1.77
C VAL A 93 6.80 1.50 3.19
N THR A 94 7.58 1.90 4.19
CA THR A 94 7.25 1.67 5.61
C THR A 94 5.95 2.36 6.00
N ARG A 95 5.71 3.58 5.51
CA ARG A 95 4.46 4.32 5.76
C ARG A 95 3.27 3.61 5.11
N VAL A 96 3.39 3.20 3.85
CA VAL A 96 2.35 2.43 3.14
C VAL A 96 1.95 1.18 3.93
N HIS A 97 2.93 0.36 4.33
CA HIS A 97 2.69 -0.82 5.16
C HIS A 97 1.99 -0.46 6.47
N ALA A 98 2.45 0.58 7.18
CA ALA A 98 1.87 0.98 8.46
C ALA A 98 0.40 1.37 8.35
N GLU A 99 0.05 2.15 7.31
CA GLU A 99 -1.33 2.58 7.07
C GLU A 99 -2.25 1.41 6.67
N LEU A 100 -1.75 0.48 5.85
CA LEU A 100 -2.47 -0.75 5.50
C LEU A 100 -2.70 -1.65 6.72
N SER A 101 -1.67 -1.83 7.55
CA SER A 101 -1.76 -2.62 8.77
C SER A 101 -2.73 -1.99 9.77
N ASP A 102 -2.73 -0.66 9.94
CA ASP A 102 -3.72 0.05 10.77
C ASP A 102 -5.15 -0.14 10.24
N LEU A 103 -5.36 -0.07 8.92
CA LEU A 103 -6.66 -0.33 8.33
C LEU A 103 -7.12 -1.78 8.56
N LYS A 104 -6.23 -2.76 8.33
CA LYS A 104 -6.49 -4.19 8.58
C LYS A 104 -6.91 -4.45 10.02
N HIS A 105 -6.20 -3.88 11.00
CA HIS A 105 -6.52 -4.02 12.42
C HIS A 105 -7.87 -3.41 12.81
N LYS A 106 -8.35 -2.41 12.07
CA LYS A 106 -9.65 -1.76 12.35
C LYS A 106 -10.83 -2.43 11.64
N LEU A 107 -10.55 -3.25 10.64
CA LEU A 107 -11.53 -4.04 9.90
C LEU A 107 -11.79 -5.40 10.53
N HIS A 108 -10.81 -5.96 11.23
CA HIS A 108 -10.93 -7.13 12.09
C HIS A 108 -11.41 -6.75 13.50
#